data_AF-A0AAF0S8S9-F1
#
_entry.id   AF-A0AAF0S8S9-F1
#
_cell.length_a   1.000
_cell.length_b   1.000
_cell.length_c   1.000
_cell.angle_alpha   90.00
_cell.angle_beta   90.00
_cell.angle_gamma   90.00
#
_symmetry.space_group_name_H-M   'P 1'
#
loop_
_entity.id
_entity.type
_entity.pdbx_description
1 polymer ?
#
loop_
_entity_poly.entity_id
_entity_poly.type
_entity_poly.pdbx_seq_one_letter_code
_entity_poly.pdbx_strand_id
1 'polypeptide(L)'
;MADSGERTEQATEKRLKDARKKGSISKSRDLPAWVGMAAAAVMLPMTVLRAKSAALHQVLGLGDIIRSPSSSHAVSYMNEAFGSLAATLWPMFAAVTVAVVAGYVMQGAVHPKSLAPKFAQLNIFKGVVHMFSAKTLWEATKTLLKSAVVGLALWAVINGLLPIVASLGGMPVSSILSTAEDGVWQLVRLTIAAGLIFGGIDVFVVMRRNRKHTRMTKQEVKDENKSTDGDPMVRAHRRSHQQSMSRNRMIQAIADADVVVVNPTHVAVALRYEPGKSAPRVVAKGADNIAARIREEARAKGVPLVQDVTLARTLHKRCRLNEEIPLEFFPHVARILAFVGALKRRGASLNDVHQVPPQ
;
A
#
# COMPACT_ATOMS: atom_id res chain seq x y z
N MET A 1 -34.85 0.93 -10.86
CA MET A 1 -34.84 0.06 -9.66
C MET A 1 -33.39 -0.20 -9.30
N ALA A 2 -32.92 0.38 -8.19
CA ALA A 2 -31.54 0.21 -7.76
C ALA A 2 -31.34 -1.24 -7.34
N ASP A 3 -30.43 -1.93 -8.01
CA ASP A 3 -29.96 -3.26 -7.64
C ASP A 3 -29.31 -3.16 -6.26
N SER A 4 -30.12 -3.28 -5.21
CA SER A 4 -29.68 -3.62 -3.86
C SER A 4 -29.21 -5.08 -3.85
N GLY A 5 -28.24 -5.37 -4.71
CA GLY A 5 -27.66 -6.68 -4.89
C GLY A 5 -26.94 -7.12 -3.62
N GLU A 6 -26.93 -8.43 -3.40
CA GLU A 6 -26.19 -9.01 -2.28
C GLU A 6 -24.72 -8.57 -2.31
N ARG A 7 -24.18 -8.26 -1.13
CA ARG A 7 -22.76 -7.93 -0.95
C ARG A 7 -21.91 -9.20 -1.09
N THR A 8 -21.58 -9.53 -2.33
CA THR A 8 -20.80 -10.72 -2.69
C THR A 8 -19.34 -10.39 -3.02
N GLU A 9 -19.06 -9.17 -3.48
CA GLU A 9 -17.74 -8.75 -3.93
C GLU A 9 -16.78 -8.48 -2.78
N GLN A 10 -15.49 -8.67 -3.06
CA GLN A 10 -14.43 -8.36 -2.12
C GLN A 10 -14.28 -6.85 -1.95
N ALA A 11 -13.87 -6.43 -0.75
CA ALA A 11 -13.60 -5.03 -0.46
C ALA A 11 -12.40 -4.54 -1.26
N THR A 12 -12.50 -3.37 -1.89
CA THR A 12 -11.35 -2.70 -2.50
C THR A 12 -10.35 -2.26 -1.43
N GLU A 13 -9.11 -1.95 -1.84
CA GLU A 13 -8.10 -1.43 -0.91
C GLU A 13 -8.51 -0.14 -0.22
N LYS A 14 -9.20 0.75 -0.97
CA LYS A 14 -9.69 2.03 -0.47
C LYS A 14 -10.77 1.81 0.59
N ARG A 15 -11.72 0.91 0.36
CA ARG A 15 -12.72 0.50 1.36
C ARG A 15 -12.09 -0.06 2.63
N LEU A 16 -11.04 -0.88 2.50
CA LEU A 16 -10.31 -1.43 3.65
C LEU A 16 -9.57 -0.34 4.43
N LYS A 17 -8.89 0.58 3.73
CA LYS A 17 -8.21 1.73 4.35
C LYS A 17 -9.20 2.62 5.11
N ASP A 18 -10.36 2.89 4.52
CA ASP A 18 -11.42 3.67 5.17
C ASP A 18 -12.03 2.97 6.39
N ALA A 19 -12.27 1.66 6.29
CA ALA A 19 -12.75 0.87 7.42
C ALA A 19 -11.74 0.87 8.58
N ARG A 20 -10.44 0.78 8.28
CA ARG A 20 -9.36 0.90 9.28
C ARG A 20 -9.33 2.31 9.90
N LYS A 21 -9.40 3.36 9.09
CA LYS A 21 -9.38 4.76 9.55
C LYS A 21 -10.59 5.12 10.42
N LYS A 22 -11.78 4.61 10.07
CA LYS A 22 -13.02 4.78 10.84
C LYS A 22 -13.06 3.90 12.11
N GLY A 23 -12.15 2.92 12.22
CA GLY A 23 -12.11 1.97 13.33
C GLY A 23 -13.32 1.01 13.34
N SER A 24 -13.90 0.71 12.17
CA SER A 24 -15.03 -0.22 12.04
C SER A 24 -14.59 -1.68 11.97
N ILE A 25 -13.29 -1.95 11.82
CA ILE A 25 -12.71 -3.29 11.86
C ILE A 25 -12.55 -3.73 13.32
N SER A 26 -13.20 -4.84 13.68
CA SER A 26 -13.09 -5.45 15.00
C SER A 26 -11.73 -6.13 15.16
N LYS A 27 -11.25 -6.26 16.41
CA LYS A 27 -9.91 -6.79 16.73
C LYS A 27 -10.05 -7.83 17.85
N SER A 28 -9.22 -8.88 17.81
CA SER A 28 -9.12 -9.82 18.92
C SER A 28 -8.28 -9.19 20.03
N ARG A 29 -8.78 -9.22 21.25
CA ARG A 29 -8.03 -8.80 22.45
C ARG A 29 -7.33 -9.97 23.12
N ASP A 30 -7.78 -11.19 22.84
CA ASP A 30 -7.30 -12.39 23.51
C ASP A 30 -5.90 -12.79 23.04
N LEU A 31 -5.65 -12.83 21.72
CA LEU A 31 -4.36 -13.29 21.20
C LEU A 31 -3.19 -12.43 21.69
N PRO A 32 -3.22 -11.07 21.62
CA PRO A 32 -2.13 -10.24 22.13
C PRO A 32 -1.87 -10.44 23.63
N ALA A 33 -2.93 -10.66 24.42
CA ALA A 33 -2.79 -10.92 25.85
C ALA A 33 -2.05 -12.23 26.13
N TRP A 34 -2.41 -13.32 25.43
CA TRP A 34 -1.72 -14.62 25.56
C TRP A 34 -0.30 -14.61 25.02
N VAL A 35 -0.04 -13.87 23.93
CA VAL A 35 1.32 -13.65 23.41
C VAL A 35 2.16 -12.87 24.42
N GLY A 36 1.59 -11.85 25.07
CA GLY A 36 2.25 -11.13 26.16
C GLY A 36 2.56 -12.03 27.36
N MET A 37 1.62 -12.90 27.75
CA MET A 37 1.81 -13.89 28.81
C MET A 37 2.92 -14.87 28.46
N ALA A 38 2.99 -15.34 27.21
CA ALA A 38 4.05 -16.21 26.73
C ALA A 38 5.43 -15.53 26.79
N ALA A 39 5.50 -14.26 26.35
CA ALA A 39 6.74 -13.48 26.44
C ALA A 39 7.18 -13.29 27.90
N ALA A 40 6.23 -13.00 28.81
CA ALA A 40 6.52 -12.90 30.24
C ALA A 40 7.05 -14.22 30.80
N ALA A 41 6.42 -15.35 30.47
CA ALA A 41 6.84 -16.67 30.91
C ALA A 41 8.25 -17.04 30.42
N VAL A 42 8.59 -16.71 29.16
CA VAL A 42 9.95 -16.94 28.62
C VAL A 42 11.00 -16.07 29.33
N MET A 43 10.65 -14.84 29.69
CA MET A 43 11.57 -13.92 30.37
C MET A 43 11.69 -14.18 31.88
N LEU A 44 10.70 -14.84 32.48
CA LEU A 44 10.60 -15.04 33.93
C LEU A 44 11.88 -15.65 34.55
N PRO A 45 12.51 -16.71 33.99
CA PRO A 45 13.72 -17.28 34.58
C PRO A 45 14.88 -16.27 34.62
N MET A 46 15.05 -15.48 33.56
CA MET A 46 16.07 -14.42 33.51
C MET A 46 15.76 -13.33 34.54
N THR A 47 14.50 -12.91 34.66
CA THR A 47 14.06 -11.91 35.64
C THR A 47 14.31 -12.40 37.06
N VAL A 48 13.98 -13.66 37.38
CA VAL A 48 14.22 -14.28 38.68
C VAL A 48 15.72 -14.36 38.99
N LEU A 49 16.54 -14.74 38.01
CA LEU A 49 18.00 -14.79 38.19
C LEU A 49 18.59 -13.39 38.47
N ARG A 50 18.15 -12.37 37.73
CA ARG A 50 18.55 -10.97 37.97
C ARG A 50 18.09 -10.47 39.34
N ALA A 51 16.85 -10.79 39.74
CA ALA A 51 16.32 -10.44 41.05
C ALA A 51 17.12 -11.10 42.17
N LYS A 52 17.46 -12.39 42.03
CA LYS A 52 18.31 -13.12 42.98
C LYS A 52 19.70 -12.49 43.07
N SER A 53 20.32 -12.16 41.94
CA SER A 53 21.61 -11.48 41.90
C SER A 53 21.56 -10.12 42.60
N ALA A 54 20.55 -9.31 42.32
CA ALA A 54 20.36 -8.00 42.93
C ALA A 54 20.14 -8.12 44.45
N ALA A 55 19.29 -9.07 44.88
CA ALA A 55 19.02 -9.32 46.29
C ALA A 55 20.28 -9.78 47.04
N LEU A 56 21.08 -10.68 46.45
CA LEU A 56 22.35 -11.10 47.05
C LEU A 56 23.33 -9.94 47.18
N HIS A 57 23.47 -9.12 46.13
CA HIS A 57 24.33 -7.93 46.17
C HIS A 57 23.88 -6.93 47.25
N GLN A 58 22.57 -6.73 47.40
CA GLN A 58 22.01 -5.87 48.45
C GLN A 58 22.28 -6.42 49.86
N VAL A 59 22.07 -7.73 50.08
CA VAL A 59 22.32 -8.36 51.38
C VAL A 59 23.80 -8.32 51.75
N LEU A 60 24.69 -8.58 50.81
CA LEU A 60 26.14 -8.49 51.04
C LEU A 60 26.56 -7.04 51.31
N GLY A 61 26.01 -6.08 50.56
CA GLY A 61 26.27 -4.65 50.74
C GLY A 61 25.85 -4.08 52.10
N LEU A 62 24.81 -4.64 52.73
CA LEU A 62 24.46 -4.29 54.11
C LEU A 62 25.62 -4.57 55.09
N GLY A 63 26.40 -5.64 54.85
CA GLY A 63 27.58 -5.94 55.66
C GLY A 63 28.64 -4.83 55.61
N ASP A 64 28.81 -4.19 54.46
CA ASP A 64 29.79 -3.10 54.29
C ASP A 64 29.30 -1.79 54.92
N ILE A 65 27.99 -1.53 54.88
CA ILE A 65 27.35 -0.41 55.61
C ILE A 65 27.51 -0.61 57.12
N ILE A 66 27.30 -1.83 57.63
CA ILE A 66 27.46 -2.15 59.06
C ILE A 66 28.91 -1.95 59.51
N ARG A 67 29.89 -2.32 58.67
CA ARG A 67 31.33 -2.14 58.97
C ARG A 67 31.79 -0.69 58.92
N SER A 68 31.15 0.14 58.10
CA SER A 68 31.53 1.55 57.89
C SER A 68 30.31 2.46 57.82
N PRO A 69 29.61 2.69 58.95
CA PRO A 69 28.35 3.40 58.95
C PRO A 69 28.54 4.87 58.55
N SER A 70 28.03 5.21 57.36
CA SER A 70 27.99 6.56 56.82
C SER A 70 26.66 6.81 56.12
N SER A 71 26.08 8.00 56.34
CA SER A 71 24.83 8.40 55.69
C SER A 71 24.97 8.51 54.17
N SER A 72 26.12 8.94 53.67
CA SER A 72 26.39 9.02 52.22
C SER A 72 26.43 7.64 51.57
N HIS A 73 27.08 6.65 52.22
CA HIS A 73 27.14 5.27 51.74
C HIS A 73 25.77 4.57 51.79
N ALA A 74 24.98 4.83 52.84
CA ALA A 74 23.63 4.27 52.94
C ALA A 74 22.71 4.79 51.83
N VAL A 75 22.77 6.10 51.53
CA VAL A 75 21.97 6.71 50.45
C VAL A 75 22.41 6.22 49.07
N SER A 76 23.71 6.05 48.81
CA SER A 76 24.19 5.51 47.52
C SER A 76 23.73 4.07 47.31
N TYR A 77 23.83 3.22 48.33
CA TYR A 77 23.35 1.84 48.27
C TYR A 77 21.84 1.75 48.09
N MET A 78 21.08 2.63 48.73
CA MET A 78 19.63 2.73 48.54
C MET A 78 19.29 3.09 47.09
N ASN A 79 19.99 4.04 46.48
CA ASN A 79 19.81 4.40 45.07
C ASN A 79 20.16 3.25 44.12
N GLU A 80 21.24 2.50 44.39
CA GLU A 80 21.60 1.32 43.62
C GLU A 80 20.54 0.21 43.75
N ALA A 81 20.01 -0.01 44.95
CA ALA A 81 18.93 -0.94 45.21
C ALA A 81 17.66 -0.56 44.42
N PHE A 82 17.24 0.70 44.44
CA PHE A 82 16.12 1.17 43.63
C PHE A 82 16.40 1.06 42.12
N GLY A 83 17.61 1.39 41.68
CA GLY A 83 18.02 1.24 40.27
C GLY A 83 18.00 -0.21 39.79
N SER A 84 18.32 -1.15 40.68
CA SER A 84 18.29 -2.59 40.37
C SER A 84 16.90 -3.12 40.04
N LEU A 85 15.83 -2.49 40.57
CA LEU A 85 14.45 -2.85 40.24
C LEU A 85 14.15 -2.60 38.76
N ALA A 86 14.55 -1.43 38.25
CA ALA A 86 14.39 -1.10 36.84
C ALA A 86 15.22 -2.05 35.98
N ALA A 87 16.50 -2.29 36.31
CA ALA A 87 17.36 -3.21 35.55
C ALA A 87 16.87 -4.66 35.53
N THR A 88 16.14 -5.08 36.57
CA THR A 88 15.55 -6.42 36.69
C THR A 88 14.25 -6.54 35.89
N LEU A 89 13.32 -5.57 36.03
CA LEU A 89 11.98 -5.66 35.46
C LEU A 89 11.91 -5.13 34.01
N TRP A 90 12.74 -4.15 33.65
CA TRP A 90 12.67 -3.48 32.35
C TRP A 90 12.81 -4.41 31.14
N PRO A 91 13.75 -5.38 31.11
CA PRO A 91 13.86 -6.29 29.96
C PRO A 91 12.59 -7.10 29.72
N MET A 92 11.96 -7.58 30.80
CA MET A 92 10.70 -8.32 30.71
C MET A 92 9.55 -7.42 30.25
N PHE A 93 9.45 -6.22 30.84
CA PHE A 93 8.43 -5.24 30.44
C PHE A 93 8.57 -4.85 28.96
N ALA A 94 9.80 -4.62 28.49
CA ALA A 94 10.10 -4.33 27.10
C ALA A 94 9.72 -5.49 26.18
N ALA A 95 10.10 -6.73 26.52
CA ALA A 95 9.77 -7.92 25.75
C ALA A 95 8.26 -8.15 25.65
N VAL A 96 7.53 -8.05 26.76
CA VAL A 96 6.06 -8.14 26.79
C VAL A 96 5.42 -7.04 25.96
N THR A 97 5.89 -5.80 26.11
CA THR A 97 5.39 -4.65 25.33
C THR A 97 5.57 -4.90 23.83
N VAL A 98 6.77 -5.30 23.41
CA VAL A 98 7.06 -5.61 22.00
C VAL A 98 6.18 -6.75 21.49
N ALA A 99 6.02 -7.83 22.26
CA ALA A 99 5.20 -8.96 21.89
C ALA A 99 3.71 -8.60 21.72
N VAL A 100 3.16 -7.83 22.66
CA VAL A 100 1.76 -7.36 22.61
C VAL A 100 1.55 -6.40 21.43
N VAL A 101 2.46 -5.44 21.23
CA VAL A 101 2.40 -4.50 20.10
C VAL A 101 2.50 -5.26 18.78
N ALA A 102 3.43 -6.20 18.65
CA ALA A 102 3.55 -7.05 17.47
C ALA A 102 2.24 -7.84 17.22
N GLY A 103 1.64 -8.41 18.26
CA GLY A 103 0.34 -9.09 18.18
C GLY A 103 -0.80 -8.21 17.67
N TYR A 104 -0.80 -6.91 18.00
CA TYR A 104 -1.74 -5.94 17.43
C TYR A 104 -1.38 -5.54 15.99
N VAL A 105 -0.09 -5.34 15.69
CA VAL A 105 0.39 -5.00 14.33
C VAL A 105 0.03 -6.12 13.35
N MET A 106 0.25 -7.39 13.71
CA MET A 106 -0.08 -8.55 12.88
C MET A 106 -1.59 -8.62 12.54
N GLN A 107 -2.45 -8.11 13.43
CA GLN A 107 -3.89 -8.01 13.18
C GLN A 107 -4.29 -6.79 12.34
N GLY A 108 -3.34 -5.97 11.88
CA GLY A 108 -3.59 -4.71 11.16
C GLY A 108 -4.23 -3.65 12.06
N ALA A 109 -3.95 -3.67 13.36
CA ALA A 109 -4.63 -2.84 14.35
C ALA A 109 -3.99 -1.48 14.62
N VAL A 110 -2.74 -1.27 14.22
CA VAL A 110 -2.02 -0.03 14.53
C VAL A 110 -2.28 1.00 13.44
N HIS A 111 -3.22 1.89 13.72
CA HIS A 111 -3.44 3.09 12.92
C HIS A 111 -3.60 4.29 13.85
N PRO A 112 -2.99 5.44 13.52
CA PRO A 112 -3.25 6.68 14.23
C PRO A 112 -4.73 7.01 14.08
N LYS A 113 -5.51 6.75 15.13
CA LYS A 113 -6.92 7.12 15.20
C LYS A 113 -6.97 8.58 15.62
N SER A 114 -7.86 9.36 15.01
CA SER A 114 -8.17 10.70 15.52
C SER A 114 -8.64 10.56 16.98
N LEU A 115 -7.91 11.19 17.90
CA LEU A 115 -8.21 11.24 19.35
C LEU A 115 -9.39 12.16 19.67
N ALA A 116 -10.21 12.53 18.68
CA ALA A 116 -11.34 13.41 18.89
C ALA A 116 -12.34 12.76 19.87
N PRO A 117 -12.68 13.43 20.99
CA PRO A 117 -13.64 12.92 21.95
C PRO A 117 -15.02 12.82 21.27
N LYS A 118 -15.59 11.61 21.23
CA LYS A 118 -16.94 11.37 20.71
C LYS A 118 -17.92 11.26 21.86
N PHE A 119 -18.60 12.36 22.20
CA PHE A 119 -19.62 12.42 23.27
C PHE A 119 -20.77 11.41 23.09
N ALA A 120 -21.01 10.94 21.86
CA ALA A 120 -21.96 9.87 21.58
C ALA A 120 -21.64 8.52 22.27
N GLN A 121 -20.41 8.31 22.74
CA GLN A 121 -20.00 7.12 23.49
C GLN A 121 -20.31 7.18 24.99
N LEU A 122 -20.73 8.34 25.52
CA LEU A 122 -21.04 8.53 26.96
C LEU A 122 -22.50 8.20 27.32
N ASN A 123 -23.30 7.67 26.39
CA ASN A 123 -24.68 7.32 26.66
C ASN A 123 -24.78 6.01 27.47
N ILE A 124 -25.00 6.15 28.79
CA ILE A 124 -25.09 5.06 29.76
C ILE A 124 -26.19 4.06 29.39
N PHE A 125 -27.35 4.53 28.92
CA PHE A 125 -28.48 3.67 28.55
C PHE A 125 -28.14 2.73 27.39
N LYS A 126 -27.48 3.24 26.35
CA LYS A 126 -26.98 2.39 25.25
C LYS A 126 -25.91 1.42 25.72
N GLY A 127 -25.10 1.79 26.71
CA GLY A 127 -24.12 0.91 27.36
C GLY A 127 -24.77 -0.32 28.01
N VAL A 128 -25.83 -0.10 28.80
CA VAL A 128 -26.56 -1.19 29.48
C VAL A 128 -27.23 -2.13 28.48
N VAL A 129 -27.91 -1.61 27.46
CA VAL A 129 -28.52 -2.44 26.40
C VAL A 129 -27.45 -3.24 25.63
N HIS A 130 -26.25 -2.66 25.44
CA HIS A 130 -25.15 -3.38 24.79
C HIS A 130 -24.59 -4.51 25.66
N MET A 131 -24.64 -4.40 26.99
CA MET A 131 -24.25 -5.49 27.91
C MET A 131 -25.13 -6.73 27.74
N PHE A 132 -26.42 -6.57 27.40
CA PHE A 132 -27.34 -7.67 27.12
C PHE A 132 -27.43 -8.05 25.63
N SER A 133 -26.48 -7.61 24.81
CA SER A 133 -26.46 -7.99 23.39
C SER A 133 -25.98 -9.44 23.19
N ALA A 134 -26.45 -10.08 22.12
CA ALA A 134 -25.98 -11.41 21.71
C ALA A 134 -24.45 -11.49 21.55
N LYS A 135 -23.81 -10.36 21.20
CA LYS A 135 -22.35 -10.25 21.13
C LYS A 135 -21.72 -10.39 22.52
N THR A 136 -22.25 -9.71 23.52
CA THR A 136 -21.71 -9.76 24.89
C THR A 136 -21.93 -11.15 25.50
N LEU A 137 -23.10 -11.75 25.27
CA LEU A 137 -23.35 -13.13 25.69
C LEU A 137 -22.34 -14.11 25.07
N TRP A 138 -22.03 -13.96 23.78
CA TRP A 138 -21.00 -14.75 23.11
C TRP A 138 -19.60 -14.57 23.71
N GLU A 139 -19.21 -13.33 24.04
CA GLU A 139 -17.94 -13.06 24.72
C GLU A 139 -17.90 -13.67 26.13
N ALA A 140 -19.02 -13.63 26.87
CA ALA A 140 -19.14 -14.25 28.18
C ALA A 140 -19.00 -15.78 28.09
N THR A 141 -19.68 -16.43 27.15
CA THR A 141 -19.54 -17.88 26.91
C THR A 141 -18.10 -18.26 26.58
N LYS A 142 -17.43 -17.50 25.69
CA LYS A 142 -16.00 -17.73 25.39
C LYS A 142 -15.13 -17.61 26.64
N THR A 143 -15.42 -16.63 27.50
CA THR A 143 -14.66 -16.40 28.73
C THR A 143 -14.87 -17.54 29.71
N LEU A 144 -16.10 -17.98 29.92
CA LEU A 144 -16.41 -19.15 30.75
C LEU A 144 -15.72 -20.42 30.25
N LEU A 145 -15.73 -20.66 28.94
CA LEU A 145 -15.06 -21.83 28.34
C LEU A 145 -13.54 -21.80 28.57
N LYS A 146 -12.90 -20.63 28.39
CA LYS A 146 -11.46 -20.47 28.70
C LYS A 146 -11.18 -20.71 30.18
N SER A 147 -11.99 -20.14 31.07
CA SER A 147 -11.84 -20.32 32.52
C SER A 147 -12.02 -21.78 32.93
N ALA A 148 -12.95 -22.50 32.31
CA ALA A 148 -13.13 -23.93 32.54
C ALA A 148 -11.89 -24.74 32.12
N VAL A 149 -11.28 -24.44 30.98
CA VAL A 149 -10.05 -25.10 30.54
C VAL A 149 -8.89 -24.82 31.49
N VAL A 150 -8.73 -23.58 31.96
CA VAL A 150 -7.72 -23.26 32.98
C VAL A 150 -8.01 -23.96 34.30
N GLY A 151 -9.28 -24.02 34.72
CA GLY A 151 -9.70 -24.74 35.93
C GLY A 151 -9.44 -26.23 35.86
N LEU A 152 -9.68 -26.87 34.71
CA LEU A 152 -9.36 -28.28 34.48
C LEU A 152 -7.84 -28.54 34.48
N ALA A 153 -7.06 -27.66 33.85
CA ALA A 153 -5.60 -27.74 33.89
C ALA A 153 -5.08 -27.62 35.33
N LEU A 154 -5.60 -26.65 36.09
CA LEU A 154 -5.28 -26.46 37.50
C LEU A 154 -5.62 -27.70 38.32
N TRP A 155 -6.83 -28.23 38.15
CA TRP A 155 -7.27 -29.45 38.82
C TRP A 155 -6.37 -30.64 38.47
N ALA A 156 -5.98 -30.83 37.21
CA ALA A 156 -5.10 -31.91 36.80
C ALA A 156 -3.72 -31.83 37.47
N VAL A 157 -3.10 -30.65 37.57
CA VAL A 157 -1.80 -30.49 38.22
C VAL A 157 -1.91 -30.65 39.73
N ILE A 158 -2.95 -30.11 40.37
CA ILE A 158 -3.16 -30.31 41.81
C ILE A 158 -3.31 -31.80 42.12
N ASN A 159 -4.07 -32.55 41.32
CA ASN A 159 -4.18 -34.00 41.49
C ASN A 159 -2.85 -34.72 41.29
N GLY A 160 -2.02 -34.25 40.35
CA GLY A 160 -0.66 -34.76 40.17
C GLY A 160 0.26 -34.48 41.36
N LEU A 161 0.03 -33.39 42.11
CA LEU A 161 0.80 -33.02 43.29
C LEU A 161 0.35 -33.74 44.58
N LEU A 162 -0.88 -34.23 44.65
CA LEU A 162 -1.43 -34.92 45.84
C LEU A 162 -0.56 -36.11 46.33
N PRO A 163 -0.07 -37.03 45.46
CA PRO A 163 0.80 -38.12 45.89
C PRO A 163 2.14 -37.67 46.47
N ILE A 164 2.67 -36.54 45.98
CA ILE A 164 3.92 -35.93 46.48
C ILE A 164 3.69 -35.34 47.86
N VAL A 165 2.55 -34.66 48.07
CA VAL A 165 2.14 -34.15 49.38
C VAL A 165 1.98 -35.30 50.38
N ALA A 166 1.39 -36.42 49.97
CA ALA A 166 1.23 -37.59 50.82
C ALA A 166 2.56 -38.28 51.21
N SER A 167 3.66 -38.02 50.49
CA SER A 167 4.99 -38.59 50.71
C SER A 167 6.02 -37.60 51.28
N LEU A 168 5.58 -36.39 51.67
CA LEU A 168 6.44 -35.30 52.17
C LEU A 168 7.33 -35.68 53.37
N GLY A 169 6.95 -36.68 54.17
CA GLY A 169 7.68 -37.10 55.36
C GLY A 169 9.05 -37.75 55.10
N GLY A 170 9.36 -38.17 53.86
CA GLY A 170 10.59 -38.90 53.51
C GLY A 170 11.49 -38.26 52.46
N MET A 171 11.13 -37.10 51.90
CA MET A 171 11.85 -36.50 50.77
C MET A 171 12.72 -35.31 51.19
N PRO A 172 13.90 -35.13 50.56
CA PRO A 172 14.67 -33.90 50.69
C PRO A 172 13.86 -32.67 50.24
N VAL A 173 14.01 -31.55 50.96
CA VAL A 173 13.34 -30.27 50.64
C VAL A 173 13.61 -29.81 49.20
N SER A 174 14.82 -30.06 48.69
CA SER A 174 15.20 -29.75 47.31
C SER A 174 14.34 -30.47 46.27
N SER A 175 14.00 -31.75 46.52
CA SER A 175 13.19 -32.56 45.61
C SER A 175 11.72 -32.12 45.62
N ILE A 176 11.23 -31.69 46.78
CA ILE A 176 9.87 -31.12 46.92
C ILE A 176 9.78 -29.81 46.13
N LEU A 177 10.80 -28.95 46.24
CA LEU A 177 10.84 -27.66 45.56
C LEU A 177 10.93 -27.81 44.03
N SER A 178 11.79 -28.71 43.52
CA SER A 178 11.91 -28.95 42.08
C SER A 178 10.61 -29.50 41.48
N THR A 179 9.94 -30.40 42.20
CA THR A 179 8.66 -30.98 41.75
C THR A 179 7.55 -29.93 41.74
N ALA A 180 7.51 -29.04 42.73
CA ALA A 180 6.58 -27.92 42.76
C ALA A 180 6.85 -26.94 41.61
N GLU A 181 8.12 -26.63 41.32
CA GLU A 181 8.53 -25.80 40.18
C GLU A 181 8.07 -26.40 38.85
N ASP A 182 8.31 -27.70 38.64
CA ASP A 182 7.87 -28.41 37.43
C ASP A 182 6.35 -28.38 37.26
N GLY A 183 5.59 -28.57 38.35
CA GLY A 183 4.14 -28.47 38.35
C GLY A 183 3.64 -27.07 37.98
N VAL A 184 4.25 -26.02 38.56
CA VAL A 184 3.94 -24.62 38.21
C VAL A 184 4.25 -24.35 36.73
N TRP A 185 5.40 -24.79 36.23
CA TRP A 185 5.75 -24.61 34.82
C TRP A 185 4.86 -25.42 33.87
N GLN A 186 4.39 -26.59 34.29
CA GLN A 186 3.42 -27.36 33.53
C GLN A 186 2.09 -26.61 33.41
N LEU A 187 1.59 -26.00 34.50
CA LEU A 187 0.41 -25.15 34.47
C LEU A 187 0.58 -23.96 33.54
N VAL A 188 1.67 -23.21 33.70
CA VAL A 188 1.96 -22.04 32.87
C VAL A 188 1.98 -22.42 31.39
N ARG A 189 2.66 -23.51 31.01
CA ARG A 189 2.71 -24.00 29.63
C ARG A 189 1.34 -24.42 29.11
N LEU A 190 0.57 -25.19 29.86
CA LEU A 190 -0.77 -25.63 29.47
C LEU A 190 -1.74 -24.45 29.29
N THR A 191 -1.75 -23.52 30.25
CA THR A 191 -2.60 -22.33 30.20
C THR A 191 -2.24 -21.42 29.04
N ILE A 192 -0.95 -21.19 28.78
CA ILE A 192 -0.50 -20.39 27.62
C ILE A 192 -0.85 -21.11 26.31
N ALA A 193 -0.60 -22.41 26.20
CA ALA A 193 -0.92 -23.18 24.99
C ALA A 193 -2.42 -23.15 24.68
N ALA A 194 -3.27 -23.45 25.67
CA ALA A 194 -4.72 -23.35 25.53
C ALA A 194 -5.15 -21.93 25.18
N GLY A 195 -4.61 -20.93 25.87
CA GLY A 195 -4.88 -19.52 25.63
C GLY A 195 -4.55 -19.08 24.21
N LEU A 196 -3.38 -19.47 23.67
CA LEU A 196 -2.97 -19.19 22.30
C LEU A 196 -3.89 -19.88 21.28
N ILE A 197 -4.31 -21.12 21.53
CA ILE A 197 -5.29 -21.83 20.68
C ILE A 197 -6.61 -21.05 20.63
N PHE A 198 -7.18 -20.70 21.79
CA PHE A 198 -8.41 -19.92 21.86
C PHE A 198 -8.26 -18.52 21.24
N GLY A 199 -7.12 -17.87 21.46
CA GLY A 199 -6.80 -16.59 20.84
C GLY A 199 -6.73 -16.68 19.31
N GLY A 200 -6.14 -17.75 18.78
CA GLY A 200 -6.09 -18.03 17.34
C GLY A 200 -7.48 -18.25 16.75
N ILE A 201 -8.33 -19.03 17.41
CA ILE A 201 -9.73 -19.22 17.02
C ILE A 201 -10.48 -17.88 17.03
N ASP A 202 -10.29 -17.05 18.06
CA ASP A 202 -10.93 -15.74 18.14
C ASP A 202 -10.48 -14.82 16.99
N VAL A 203 -9.18 -14.78 16.67
CA VAL A 203 -8.66 -14.03 15.52
C VAL A 203 -9.29 -14.52 14.21
N PHE A 204 -9.41 -15.83 14.02
CA PHE A 204 -10.05 -16.39 12.83
C PHE A 204 -11.52 -15.96 12.70
N VAL A 205 -12.29 -16.03 13.80
CA VAL A 205 -13.69 -15.59 13.84
C VAL A 205 -13.81 -14.10 13.57
N VAL A 206 -12.95 -13.28 14.18
CA VAL A 206 -12.90 -11.82 13.96
C VAL A 206 -12.55 -11.51 12.51
N MET A 207 -11.56 -12.19 11.93
CA MET A 207 -11.17 -12.01 10.53
C MET A 207 -12.33 -12.34 9.58
N ARG A 208 -13.02 -13.45 9.81
CA ARG A 208 -14.19 -13.85 9.00
C ARG A 208 -15.34 -12.85 9.12
N ARG A 209 -15.61 -12.35 10.33
CA ARG A 209 -16.62 -11.32 10.60
C ARG A 209 -16.29 -10.01 9.89
N ASN A 210 -15.02 -9.57 9.99
CA ASN A 210 -14.53 -8.37 9.32
C ASN A 210 -14.68 -8.50 7.80
N ARG A 211 -14.25 -9.64 7.22
CA ARG A 211 -14.38 -9.91 5.79
C ARG A 211 -15.84 -9.86 5.31
N LYS A 212 -16.77 -10.42 6.09
CA LYS A 212 -18.21 -10.37 5.79
C LYS A 212 -18.74 -8.93 5.87
N HIS A 213 -18.34 -8.16 6.88
CA HIS A 213 -18.77 -6.79 7.08
C HIS A 213 -18.22 -5.81 6.02
N THR A 214 -17.03 -6.08 5.47
CA THR A 214 -16.40 -5.24 4.44
C THR A 214 -16.81 -5.59 3.01
N ARG A 215 -17.60 -6.66 2.79
CA ARG A 215 -18.06 -7.01 1.43
C ARG A 215 -18.82 -5.86 0.78
N MET A 216 -18.70 -5.81 -0.53
CA MET A 216 -19.26 -4.74 -1.36
C MET A 216 -20.24 -5.33 -2.38
N THR A 217 -21.14 -4.52 -2.89
CA THR A 217 -21.95 -4.90 -4.06
C THR A 217 -21.15 -4.65 -5.35
N LYS A 218 -21.53 -5.30 -6.45
CA LYS A 218 -20.90 -5.05 -7.77
C LYS A 218 -20.95 -3.57 -8.17
N GLN A 219 -22.07 -2.93 -7.86
CA GLN A 219 -22.27 -1.51 -8.14
C GLN A 219 -21.34 -0.64 -7.28
N GLU A 220 -21.22 -0.92 -5.98
CA GLU A 220 -20.31 -0.19 -5.08
C GLU A 220 -18.85 -0.30 -5.54
N VAL A 221 -18.40 -1.49 -6.01
CA VAL A 221 -17.04 -1.67 -6.54
C VAL A 221 -16.83 -0.85 -7.83
N LYS A 222 -17.81 -0.87 -8.74
CA LYS A 222 -17.75 -0.11 -10.00
C LYS A 222 -17.66 1.40 -9.74
N ASP A 223 -18.47 1.88 -8.81
CA ASP A 223 -18.49 3.30 -8.42
C ASP A 223 -17.19 3.71 -7.72
N GLU A 224 -16.61 2.83 -6.90
CA GLU A 224 -15.33 3.11 -6.24
C GLU A 224 -14.15 3.14 -7.22
N ASN A 225 -14.13 2.22 -8.20
CA ASN A 225 -13.16 2.24 -9.30
C ASN A 225 -13.31 3.52 -10.13
N LYS A 226 -14.55 3.92 -10.44
CA LYS A 226 -14.83 5.19 -11.15
C LYS A 226 -14.33 6.41 -10.36
N SER A 227 -14.45 6.40 -9.02
CA SER A 227 -13.97 7.49 -8.16
C SER A 227 -12.44 7.57 -8.05
N THR A 228 -11.74 6.45 -8.25
CA THR A 228 -10.29 6.35 -8.02
C THR A 228 -9.52 6.48 -9.33
N ASP A 229 -9.93 5.76 -10.37
CA ASP A 229 -9.25 5.71 -11.68
C ASP A 229 -9.90 6.65 -12.72
N GLY A 230 -11.04 7.24 -12.38
CA GLY A 230 -11.85 8.04 -13.29
C GLY A 230 -12.72 7.17 -14.21
N ASP A 231 -13.66 7.81 -14.91
CA ASP A 231 -14.52 7.11 -15.86
C ASP A 231 -13.71 6.72 -17.12
N PRO A 232 -13.67 5.44 -17.52
CA PRO A 232 -12.97 5.00 -18.72
C PRO A 232 -13.49 5.70 -19.98
N MET A 233 -14.79 6.01 -20.07
CA MET A 233 -15.36 6.77 -21.19
C MET A 233 -14.81 8.19 -21.23
N VAL A 234 -14.69 8.85 -20.07
CA VAL A 234 -14.11 10.20 -19.98
C VAL A 234 -12.63 10.18 -20.35
N ARG A 235 -11.88 9.17 -19.92
CA ARG A 235 -10.45 9.01 -20.29
C ARG A 235 -10.28 8.78 -21.80
N ALA A 236 -11.12 7.95 -22.41
CA ALA A 236 -11.13 7.71 -23.85
C ALA A 236 -11.51 8.98 -24.62
N HIS A 237 -12.54 9.70 -24.17
CA HIS A 237 -12.98 10.97 -24.77
C HIS A 237 -11.89 12.05 -24.69
N ARG A 238 -11.22 12.17 -23.54
CA ARG A 238 -10.09 13.09 -23.40
C ARG A 238 -8.95 12.76 -24.37
N ARG A 239 -8.65 11.47 -24.55
CA ARG A 239 -7.62 11.01 -25.49
C ARG A 239 -7.99 11.29 -26.95
N SER A 240 -9.23 11.04 -27.36
CA SER A 240 -9.69 11.33 -28.71
C SER A 240 -9.68 12.83 -28.99
N HIS A 241 -10.08 13.65 -28.03
CA HIS A 241 -10.05 15.12 -28.15
C HIS A 241 -8.62 15.67 -28.23
N GLN A 242 -7.67 15.11 -27.46
CA GLN A 242 -6.25 15.46 -27.58
C GLN A 242 -5.68 15.13 -28.97
N GLN A 243 -6.04 13.97 -29.53
CA GLN A 243 -5.61 13.58 -30.88
C GLN A 243 -6.21 14.48 -31.96
N SER A 244 -7.49 14.85 -31.84
CA SER A 244 -8.12 15.76 -32.82
C SER A 244 -7.50 17.16 -32.78
N MET A 245 -7.23 17.71 -31.59
CA MET A 245 -6.52 18.98 -31.45
C MET A 245 -5.11 18.94 -32.06
N SER A 246 -4.36 17.86 -31.82
CA SER A 246 -3.02 17.68 -32.41
C SER A 246 -3.09 17.63 -33.94
N ARG A 247 -4.07 16.91 -34.50
CA ARG A 247 -4.28 16.86 -35.96
C ARG A 247 -4.66 18.22 -36.52
N ASN A 248 -5.50 18.98 -35.83
CA ASN A 248 -5.89 20.32 -36.29
C ASN A 248 -4.71 21.29 -36.29
N ARG A 249 -3.84 21.27 -35.26
CA ARG A 249 -2.60 22.06 -35.24
C ARG A 249 -1.67 21.71 -36.40
N MET A 250 -1.51 20.41 -36.69
CA MET A 250 -0.71 19.94 -37.82
C MET A 250 -1.26 20.45 -39.16
N ILE A 251 -2.58 20.43 -39.36
CA ILE A 251 -3.19 20.94 -40.59
C ILE A 251 -3.05 22.47 -40.68
N GLN A 252 -3.18 23.20 -39.56
CA GLN A 252 -2.96 24.65 -39.56
C GLN A 252 -1.53 25.03 -39.99
N ALA A 253 -0.52 24.26 -39.56
CA ALA A 253 0.89 24.45 -39.90
C ALA A 253 1.20 24.34 -41.40
N ILE A 254 0.28 23.82 -42.22
CA ILE A 254 0.41 23.78 -43.68
C ILE A 254 0.51 25.20 -44.27
N ALA A 255 -0.04 26.22 -43.60
CA ALA A 255 0.09 27.61 -44.06
C ALA A 255 1.54 28.06 -44.23
N ASP A 256 2.43 27.53 -43.41
CA ASP A 256 3.84 27.90 -43.42
C ASP A 256 4.68 26.94 -44.27
N ALA A 257 4.06 26.01 -45.00
CA ALA A 257 4.77 25.07 -45.84
C ALA A 257 5.14 25.70 -47.19
N ASP A 258 6.33 25.38 -47.69
CA ASP A 258 6.80 25.83 -49.00
C ASP A 258 6.32 24.95 -50.13
N VAL A 259 6.15 23.65 -49.85
CA VAL A 259 5.70 22.64 -50.80
C VAL A 259 5.03 21.47 -50.10
N VAL A 260 4.04 20.86 -50.75
CA VAL A 260 3.46 19.57 -50.36
C VAL A 260 3.80 18.50 -51.39
N VAL A 261 4.55 17.48 -50.97
CA VAL A 261 4.87 16.31 -51.79
C VAL A 261 3.77 15.27 -51.64
N VAL A 262 3.17 14.83 -52.75
CA VAL A 262 2.00 13.95 -52.74
C VAL A 262 2.22 12.64 -53.49
N ASN A 263 1.70 11.57 -52.89
CA ASN A 263 1.29 10.36 -53.59
C ASN A 263 -0.23 10.49 -53.79
N PRO A 264 -0.73 10.59 -55.04
CA PRO A 264 -2.03 11.20 -55.40
C PRO A 264 -3.21 10.90 -54.48
N THR A 265 -3.36 9.64 -54.05
CA THR A 265 -4.47 9.20 -53.19
C THR A 265 -4.04 8.96 -51.75
N HIS A 266 -2.84 8.40 -51.51
CA HIS A 266 -2.53 7.76 -50.23
C HIS A 266 -1.69 8.57 -49.25
N VAL A 267 -0.80 9.47 -49.69
CA VAL A 267 0.17 10.11 -48.79
C VAL A 267 0.40 11.56 -49.18
N ALA A 268 0.49 12.44 -48.18
CA ALA A 268 0.92 13.82 -48.37
C ALA A 268 1.92 14.22 -47.27
N VAL A 269 2.98 14.91 -47.65
CA VAL A 269 4.02 15.43 -46.74
C VAL A 269 4.29 16.88 -47.09
N ALA A 270 4.03 17.78 -46.16
CA ALA A 270 4.31 19.21 -46.28
C ALA A 270 5.69 19.52 -45.69
N LEU A 271 6.51 20.24 -46.47
CA LEU A 271 7.86 20.63 -46.12
C LEU A 271 7.95 22.15 -46.01
N ARG A 272 8.67 22.62 -44.99
CA ARG A 272 9.05 24.03 -44.82
C ARG A 272 10.57 24.13 -44.88
N TYR A 273 11.06 25.10 -45.63
CA TYR A 273 12.47 25.38 -45.81
C TYR A 273 12.72 26.89 -45.68
N GLU A 274 13.53 27.26 -44.70
CA GLU A 274 13.99 28.64 -44.52
C GLU A 274 15.45 28.76 -45.00
N PRO A 275 15.70 29.51 -46.10
CA PRO A 275 17.05 29.72 -46.59
C PRO A 275 17.97 30.29 -45.50
N GLY A 276 19.17 29.74 -45.36
CA GLY A 276 20.20 30.24 -44.44
C GLY A 276 20.03 29.84 -42.97
N LYS A 277 19.00 29.06 -42.59
CA LYS A 277 18.81 28.61 -41.20
C LYS A 277 19.02 27.12 -40.98
N SER A 278 18.27 26.26 -41.66
CA SER A 278 18.30 24.81 -41.42
C SER A 278 17.87 23.99 -42.63
N ALA A 279 18.07 22.67 -42.57
CA ALA A 279 17.52 21.74 -43.56
C ALA A 279 15.98 21.81 -43.61
N PRO A 280 15.34 21.40 -44.72
CA PRO A 280 13.89 21.34 -44.81
C PRO A 280 13.29 20.47 -43.70
N ARG A 281 12.21 20.93 -43.08
CA ARG A 281 11.51 20.23 -41.99
C ARG A 281 10.13 19.77 -42.44
N VAL A 282 9.69 18.64 -41.89
CA VAL A 282 8.33 18.12 -42.11
C VAL A 282 7.34 18.82 -41.18
N VAL A 283 6.50 19.71 -41.70
CA VAL A 283 5.51 20.46 -40.89
C VAL A 283 4.15 19.76 -40.80
N ALA A 284 3.79 19.00 -41.83
CA ALA A 284 2.61 18.15 -41.82
C ALA A 284 2.89 16.84 -42.57
N LYS A 285 2.35 15.73 -42.09
CA LYS A 285 2.34 14.47 -42.85
C LYS A 285 1.10 13.65 -42.52
N GLY A 286 0.61 12.89 -43.48
CA GLY A 286 -0.53 12.01 -43.26
C GLY A 286 -0.76 11.03 -44.38
N ALA A 287 -1.61 10.04 -44.08
CA ALA A 287 -2.10 9.05 -45.03
C ALA A 287 -3.62 9.16 -45.20
N ASP A 288 -4.11 8.66 -46.34
CA ASP A 288 -5.53 8.53 -46.70
C ASP A 288 -6.35 9.80 -46.42
N ASN A 289 -7.32 9.76 -45.50
CA ASN A 289 -8.16 10.91 -45.18
C ASN A 289 -7.38 12.13 -44.68
N ILE A 290 -6.29 11.92 -43.94
CA ILE A 290 -5.43 13.02 -43.49
C ILE A 290 -4.66 13.58 -44.69
N ALA A 291 -4.18 12.73 -45.59
CA ALA A 291 -3.53 13.19 -46.82
C ALA A 291 -4.49 14.00 -47.70
N ALA A 292 -5.76 13.58 -47.80
CA ALA A 292 -6.80 14.34 -48.51
C ALA A 292 -6.98 15.73 -47.90
N ARG A 293 -7.08 15.81 -46.56
CA ARG A 293 -7.20 17.09 -45.85
C ARG A 293 -5.96 17.98 -45.99
N ILE A 294 -4.76 17.39 -46.01
CA ILE A 294 -3.52 18.13 -46.26
C ILE A 294 -3.54 18.75 -47.67
N ARG A 295 -3.97 18.00 -48.68
CA ARG A 295 -4.07 18.50 -50.07
C ARG A 295 -5.10 19.61 -50.21
N GLU A 296 -6.25 19.44 -49.58
CA GLU A 296 -7.32 20.44 -49.57
C GLU A 296 -6.86 21.74 -48.92
N GLU A 297 -6.25 21.65 -47.73
CA GLU A 297 -5.72 22.80 -47.01
C GLU A 297 -4.57 23.49 -47.77
N ALA A 298 -3.70 22.71 -48.42
CA ALA A 298 -2.62 23.24 -49.25
C ALA A 298 -3.16 24.06 -50.42
N ARG A 299 -4.19 23.57 -51.12
CA ARG A 299 -4.86 24.32 -52.20
C ARG A 299 -5.53 25.59 -51.66
N ALA A 300 -6.23 25.49 -50.53
CA ALA A 300 -6.90 26.65 -49.92
C ALA A 300 -5.91 27.76 -49.54
N LYS A 301 -4.68 27.40 -49.17
CA LYS A 301 -3.62 28.33 -48.76
C LYS A 301 -2.61 28.66 -49.86
N GLY A 302 -2.81 28.18 -51.08
CA GLY A 302 -1.91 28.43 -52.21
C GLY A 302 -0.53 27.79 -52.07
N VAL A 303 -0.40 26.71 -51.29
CA VAL A 303 0.84 25.94 -51.17
C VAL A 303 0.93 24.95 -52.33
N PRO A 304 1.98 25.02 -53.16
CA PRO A 304 2.10 24.18 -54.35
C PRO A 304 2.19 22.69 -54.00
N LEU A 305 1.44 21.89 -54.77
CA LEU A 305 1.44 20.43 -54.67
C LEU A 305 2.33 19.84 -55.75
N VAL A 306 3.28 19.01 -55.35
CA VAL A 306 4.21 18.33 -56.27
C VAL A 306 4.05 16.83 -56.13
N GLN A 307 3.77 16.16 -57.24
CA GLN A 307 3.63 14.71 -57.27
C GLN A 307 5.00 14.04 -57.39
N ASP A 308 5.38 13.34 -56.33
CA ASP A 308 6.48 12.39 -56.31
C ASP A 308 6.11 11.25 -55.36
N VAL A 309 5.69 10.11 -55.95
CA VAL A 309 5.15 8.97 -55.21
C VAL A 309 6.21 8.33 -54.31
N THR A 310 7.44 8.20 -54.83
CA THR A 310 8.54 7.53 -54.13
C THR A 310 9.00 8.38 -52.96
N LEU A 311 9.20 9.69 -53.18
CA LEU A 311 9.62 10.60 -52.14
C LEU A 311 8.53 10.78 -51.07
N ALA A 312 7.26 10.96 -51.45
CA ALA A 312 6.15 11.10 -50.49
C ALA A 312 6.04 9.90 -49.55
N ARG A 313 6.08 8.68 -50.10
CA ARG A 313 6.04 7.43 -49.30
C ARG A 313 7.24 7.33 -48.36
N THR A 314 8.42 7.68 -48.86
CA THR A 314 9.67 7.54 -48.09
C THR A 314 9.76 8.58 -46.97
N LEU A 315 9.45 9.84 -47.26
CA LEU A 315 9.38 10.90 -46.26
C LEU A 315 8.34 10.60 -45.18
N HIS A 316 7.15 10.13 -45.57
CA HIS A 316 6.11 9.78 -44.60
C HIS A 316 6.55 8.66 -43.65
N LYS A 317 7.28 7.66 -44.16
CA LYS A 317 7.76 6.51 -43.39
C LYS A 317 8.98 6.85 -42.51
N ARG A 318 9.95 7.61 -43.03
CA ARG A 318 11.25 7.83 -42.36
C ARG A 318 11.36 9.11 -41.53
N CYS A 319 10.59 10.17 -41.84
CA CYS A 319 10.69 11.45 -41.13
C CYS A 319 9.54 11.60 -40.13
N ARG A 320 9.76 12.16 -38.92
CA ARG A 320 8.65 12.51 -38.01
C ARG A 320 8.22 13.98 -38.18
N LEU A 321 7.10 14.33 -37.58
CA LEU A 321 6.59 15.70 -37.60
C LEU A 321 7.56 16.64 -36.87
N ASN A 322 7.77 17.84 -37.41
CA ASN A 322 8.69 18.88 -36.93
C ASN A 322 10.18 18.50 -36.91
N GLU A 323 10.55 17.38 -37.51
CA GLU A 323 11.96 16.98 -37.69
C GLU A 323 12.51 17.43 -39.04
N GLU A 324 13.82 17.64 -39.10
CA GLU A 324 14.54 17.83 -40.36
C GLU A 324 14.56 16.54 -41.16
N ILE A 325 14.50 16.67 -42.49
CA ILE A 325 14.67 15.52 -43.37
C ILE A 325 16.11 14.96 -43.23
N PRO A 326 16.33 13.65 -43.38
CA PRO A 326 17.67 13.08 -43.50
C PRO A 326 18.46 13.57 -44.72
N LEU A 327 19.79 13.61 -44.61
CA LEU A 327 20.74 14.03 -45.66
C LEU A 327 20.53 13.31 -47.00
N GLU A 328 20.15 12.03 -46.96
CA GLU A 328 19.85 11.21 -48.14
C GLU A 328 18.73 11.79 -49.03
N PHE A 329 17.80 12.57 -48.48
CA PHE A 329 16.68 13.16 -49.25
C PHE A 329 16.96 14.56 -49.75
N PHE A 330 18.09 15.18 -49.38
CA PHE A 330 18.38 16.57 -49.72
C PHE A 330 18.38 16.83 -51.23
N PRO A 331 19.01 16.00 -52.09
CA PRO A 331 19.02 16.26 -53.52
C PRO A 331 17.61 16.24 -54.13
N HIS A 332 16.77 15.29 -53.69
CA HIS A 332 15.39 15.14 -54.17
C HIS A 332 14.50 16.31 -53.73
N VAL A 333 14.61 16.72 -52.47
CA VAL A 333 13.84 17.84 -51.93
C VAL A 333 14.31 19.19 -52.50
N ALA A 334 15.63 19.39 -52.67
CA ALA A 334 16.19 20.60 -53.26
C ALA A 334 15.70 20.81 -54.70
N ARG A 335 15.60 19.73 -55.49
CA ARG A 335 15.05 19.77 -56.85
C ARG A 335 13.59 20.24 -56.85
N ILE A 336 12.78 19.71 -55.94
CA ILE A 336 11.37 20.09 -55.79
C ILE A 336 11.25 21.56 -55.37
N LEU A 337 12.03 22.01 -54.40
CA LEU A 337 12.02 23.41 -53.95
C LEU A 337 12.49 24.37 -55.05
N ALA A 338 13.51 24.00 -55.83
CA ALA A 338 13.99 24.78 -56.96
C ALA A 338 12.93 24.88 -58.07
N PHE A 339 12.25 23.77 -58.37
CA PHE A 339 11.13 23.71 -59.31
C PHE A 339 9.97 24.61 -58.85
N VAL A 340 9.56 24.50 -57.60
CA VAL A 340 8.53 25.35 -57.00
C VAL A 340 8.93 26.83 -57.04
N GLY A 341 10.19 27.16 -56.75
CA GLY A 341 10.70 28.53 -56.84
C GLY A 341 10.71 29.09 -58.27
N ALA A 342 10.97 28.24 -59.28
CA ALA A 342 10.81 28.62 -60.68
C ALA A 342 9.34 28.83 -61.06
N LEU A 343 8.44 27.99 -60.52
CA LEU A 343 6.99 28.04 -60.77
C LEU A 343 6.36 29.32 -60.19
N LYS A 344 6.73 29.67 -58.95
CA LYS A 344 6.33 30.95 -58.31
C LYS A 344 6.80 32.17 -59.10
N ARG A 345 8.03 32.16 -59.63
CA ARG A 345 8.58 33.26 -60.46
C ARG A 345 7.89 33.42 -61.82
N ARG A 346 7.34 32.34 -62.38
CA ARG A 346 6.62 32.35 -63.67
C ARG A 346 5.12 32.70 -63.54
N GLY A 347 4.61 32.90 -62.32
CA GLY A 347 3.19 33.22 -62.10
C GLY A 347 2.23 32.09 -62.45
N ALA A 348 2.70 30.85 -62.49
CA ALA A 348 1.86 29.70 -62.81
C ALA A 348 0.89 29.36 -61.67
N SER A 349 -0.26 28.78 -62.00
CA SER A 349 -1.25 28.27 -61.04
C SER A 349 -0.58 27.32 -60.04
N LEU A 350 -0.63 27.66 -58.75
CA LEU A 350 -0.11 26.83 -57.66
C LEU A 350 -1.13 25.78 -57.19
N ASN A 351 -2.36 25.82 -57.71
CA ASN A 351 -3.46 24.97 -57.27
C ASN A 351 -3.47 23.59 -57.95
N ASP A 352 -2.77 23.48 -59.08
CA ASP A 352 -2.63 22.24 -59.83
C ASP A 352 -1.56 21.33 -59.22
N VAL A 353 -1.70 20.02 -59.45
CA VAL A 353 -0.68 19.04 -59.04
C VAL A 353 0.41 19.03 -60.10
N HIS A 354 1.60 19.51 -59.75
CA HIS A 354 2.71 19.61 -60.68
C HIS A 354 3.59 18.36 -60.61
N GLN A 355 4.12 17.93 -61.75
CA GLN A 355 5.14 16.89 -61.83
C GLN A 355 6.47 17.53 -62.19
N VAL A 356 7.53 17.18 -61.46
CA VAL A 356 8.88 17.61 -61.82
C VAL A 356 9.27 16.88 -63.11
N PRO A 357 9.70 17.58 -64.18
CA PRO A 357 10.09 16.93 -65.43
C PRO A 357 11.16 15.88 -65.16
N PRO A 358 11.09 14.66 -65.76
CA PRO A 358 12.17 13.68 -65.68
C PRO A 358 13.47 14.27 -66.27
N GLN A 359 14.61 13.71 -65.85
CA GLN A 359 15.89 14.08 -66.47
C GLN A 359 15.96 13.56 -67.90
#